data_AF-A0A7C2FU90-F1
#
_entry.id   AF-A0A7C2FU90-F1
#
_cell.length_a   1.000
_cell.length_b   1.000
_cell.length_c   1.000
_cell.angle_alpha   90.00
_cell.angle_beta   90.00
_cell.angle_gamma   90.00
#
_symmetry.space_group_name_H-M   'P 1'
#
loop_
_entity.id
_entity.type
_entity.pdbx_description
1 polymer ?
#
loop_
_entity_poly.entity_id
_entity_poly.type
_entity_poly.pdbx_seq_one_letter_code
_entity_poly.pdbx_strand_id
1 'polypeptide(L)'
;MHTCRFSKDQHSLSGGGYLGSEYPVQVRMLYRGADGGERLWVRGFYIQNVEGRRTDHGVKVDGGRWVEYTVPDAGDPSLLALAGGVRYIRWVEVMASGHDFEAYVRRISLLGQ
;
A
#
# COMPACT_ATOMS: atom_id res chain seq x y z
N MET A 1 11.32 11.33 -2.32
CA MET A 1 9.98 11.27 -2.92
C MET A 1 9.78 9.90 -3.55
N HIS A 2 8.93 9.07 -2.95
CA HIS A 2 8.75 7.69 -3.37
C HIS A 2 7.42 7.59 -4.11
N THR A 3 7.43 7.45 -5.43
CA THR A 3 6.22 7.53 -6.24
C THR A 3 5.83 6.14 -6.72
N CYS A 4 4.57 5.75 -6.55
CA CYS A 4 3.95 4.63 -7.24
C CYS A 4 2.68 5.12 -7.92
N ARG A 5 2.49 4.79 -9.21
CA ARG A 5 1.22 5.08 -9.90
C ARG A 5 0.49 3.79 -10.23
N PHE A 6 -0.80 3.71 -9.91
CA PHE A 6 -1.61 2.54 -10.25
C PHE A 6 -3.00 2.94 -10.78
N SER A 7 -3.58 2.14 -11.66
CA SER A 7 -4.99 2.23 -12.09
C SER A 7 -5.71 0.94 -11.74
N LYS A 8 -6.97 1.06 -11.34
CA LYS A 8 -7.88 -0.07 -11.11
C LYS A 8 -9.21 0.20 -11.78
N ASP A 9 -9.59 -0.68 -12.69
CA ASP A 9 -10.79 -0.44 -13.47
C ASP A 9 -11.99 -1.19 -12.85
N GLN A 10 -11.78 -2.40 -12.29
CA GLN A 10 -12.82 -3.19 -11.61
C GLN A 10 -12.21 -4.09 -10.51
N HIS A 11 -12.93 -4.32 -9.39
CA HIS A 11 -12.72 -5.46 -8.47
C HIS A 11 -13.97 -5.78 -7.64
N SER A 12 -14.24 -7.07 -7.37
CA SER A 12 -15.43 -7.49 -6.60
C SER A 12 -15.21 -7.53 -5.08
N LEU A 13 -13.96 -7.58 -4.62
CA LEU A 13 -13.62 -7.65 -3.19
C LEU A 13 -14.02 -6.37 -2.42
N SER A 14 -14.75 -6.50 -1.31
CA SER A 14 -15.05 -5.37 -0.43
C SER A 14 -13.85 -5.04 0.47
N GLY A 15 -13.40 -3.79 0.47
CA GLY A 15 -12.36 -3.29 1.39
C GLY A 15 -11.06 -4.09 1.31
N GLY A 16 -10.54 -4.49 2.47
CA GLY A 16 -9.35 -5.34 2.61
C GLY A 16 -9.63 -6.84 2.75
N GLY A 17 -10.82 -7.32 2.34
CA GLY A 17 -11.25 -8.68 2.65
C GLY A 17 -11.60 -8.87 4.13
N TYR A 18 -11.87 -10.11 4.55
CA TYR A 18 -12.35 -10.39 5.91
C TYR A 18 -11.33 -9.99 6.99
N LEU A 19 -10.03 -10.20 6.70
CA LEU A 19 -8.93 -9.92 7.63
C LEU A 19 -8.29 -8.54 7.42
N GLY A 20 -8.70 -7.77 6.40
CA GLY A 20 -8.05 -6.49 6.07
C GLY A 20 -6.68 -6.65 5.40
N SER A 21 -6.37 -7.83 4.86
CA SER A 21 -5.09 -8.21 4.26
C SER A 21 -5.08 -8.31 2.74
N GLU A 22 -6.25 -8.30 2.10
CA GLU A 22 -6.41 -8.52 0.67
C GLU A 22 -6.79 -7.22 -0.03
N TYR A 23 -5.90 -6.69 -0.86
CA TYR A 23 -6.18 -5.50 -1.66
C TYR A 23 -5.76 -5.73 -3.11
N PRO A 24 -6.53 -5.28 -4.10
CA PRO A 24 -6.21 -5.55 -5.50
C PRO A 24 -4.86 -4.96 -5.95
N VAL A 25 -4.30 -4.03 -5.17
CA VAL A 25 -2.92 -3.56 -5.23
C VAL A 25 -2.54 -3.20 -3.80
N GLN A 26 -1.39 -3.67 -3.35
CA GLN A 26 -0.76 -3.29 -2.10
C GLN A 26 0.74 -3.08 -2.29
N VAL A 27 1.29 -2.11 -1.57
CA VAL A 27 2.73 -1.95 -1.38
C VAL A 27 3.07 -2.49 -0.01
N ARG A 28 4.11 -3.32 0.05
CA ARG A 28 4.64 -3.86 1.29
C ARG A 28 6.12 -3.52 1.36
N MET A 29 6.57 -3.20 2.56
CA MET A 29 7.97 -2.91 2.82
C MET A 29 8.39 -3.58 4.11
N LEU A 30 9.32 -4.53 4.02
CA LEU A 30 10.01 -5.04 5.19
C LEU A 30 11.24 -4.18 5.46
N TYR A 31 11.35 -3.68 6.68
CA TYR A 31 12.45 -2.82 7.09
C TYR A 31 12.98 -3.16 8.47
N ARG A 32 14.20 -2.72 8.74
CA ARG A 32 14.82 -2.73 10.05
C ARG A 32 14.89 -1.32 10.63
N GLY A 33 14.45 -1.16 11.87
CA GLY A 33 14.49 0.09 12.62
C GLY A 33 15.87 0.39 13.24
N ALA A 34 16.04 1.59 13.76
CA ALA A 34 17.22 2.02 14.52
C ALA A 34 17.39 1.23 15.83
N ASP A 35 16.30 0.70 16.35
CA ASP A 35 16.27 -0.21 17.50
C ASP A 35 16.64 -1.66 17.14
N GLY A 36 16.97 -1.93 15.87
CA GLY A 36 17.32 -3.25 15.36
C GLY A 36 16.12 -4.16 15.04
N GLY A 37 14.89 -3.74 15.37
CA GLY A 37 13.67 -4.53 15.14
C GLY A 37 13.27 -4.56 13.66
N GLU A 38 12.83 -5.73 13.18
CA GLU A 38 12.28 -5.90 11.84
C GLU A 38 10.75 -5.74 11.86
N ARG A 39 10.22 -4.99 10.90
CA ARG A 39 8.82 -4.59 10.83
C ARG A 39 8.32 -4.59 9.40
N LEU A 40 7.06 -4.96 9.24
CA LEU A 40 6.36 -4.90 7.96
C LEU A 40 5.45 -3.66 7.94
N TRP A 41 5.67 -2.77 6.98
CA TRP A 41 4.73 -1.72 6.64
C TRP A 41 3.90 -2.16 5.42
N VAL A 42 2.59 -1.91 5.47
CA VAL A 42 1.64 -2.33 4.43
C VAL A 42 0.71 -1.18 4.10
N ARG A 43 0.55 -0.92 2.80
CA ARG A 43 -0.47 -0.03 2.27
C ARG A 43 -1.20 -0.66 1.11
N GLY A 44 -2.47 -0.96 1.32
CA GLY A 44 -3.40 -1.45 0.31
C GLY A 44 -4.25 -0.35 -0.29
N PHE A 45 -4.79 -0.60 -1.47
CA PHE A 45 -5.71 0.31 -2.15
C PHE A 45 -7.00 -0.41 -2.52
N TYR A 46 -8.15 0.23 -2.42
CA TYR A 46 -9.45 -0.35 -2.78
C TYR A 46 -10.40 0.70 -3.33
N ILE A 47 -11.39 0.31 -4.15
CA ILE A 47 -12.35 1.26 -4.75
C ILE A 47 -13.72 1.22 -4.07
N GLN A 48 -14.06 0.10 -3.44
CA GLN A 48 -15.37 -0.12 -2.82
C GLN A 48 -15.25 -0.93 -1.53
N ASN A 49 -16.19 -0.71 -0.61
CA ASN A 49 -16.30 -1.46 0.63
C ASN A 49 -17.78 -1.65 1.03
N VAL A 50 -18.60 -2.19 0.12
CA VAL A 50 -20.06 -2.29 0.31
C VAL A 50 -20.46 -3.18 1.50
N GLU A 51 -19.62 -4.14 1.86
CA GLU A 51 -19.86 -5.04 3.00
C GLU A 51 -19.27 -4.52 4.32
N GLY A 52 -18.66 -3.33 4.33
CA GLY A 52 -18.11 -2.75 5.55
C GLY A 52 -16.92 -3.54 6.14
N ARG A 53 -16.11 -4.16 5.29
CA ARG A 53 -14.94 -4.95 5.71
C ARG A 53 -13.81 -4.08 6.25
N ARG A 54 -12.85 -4.73 6.92
CA ARG A 54 -11.67 -4.09 7.51
C ARG A 54 -10.81 -3.39 6.45
N THR A 55 -10.28 -2.23 6.81
CA THR A 55 -9.47 -1.37 5.93
C THR A 55 -8.31 -0.72 6.68
N ASP A 56 -7.83 -1.34 7.76
CA ASP A 56 -6.77 -0.78 8.63
C ASP A 56 -5.51 -0.35 7.86
N HIS A 57 -5.18 -1.09 6.80
CA HIS A 57 -4.06 -0.83 5.92
C HIS A 57 -4.49 -0.30 4.55
N GLY A 58 -5.78 -0.05 4.34
CA GLY A 58 -6.37 0.30 3.06
C GLY A 58 -6.61 1.79 2.89
N VAL A 59 -6.29 2.33 1.72
CA VAL A 59 -6.73 3.66 1.28
C VAL A 59 -7.77 3.49 0.18
N LYS A 60 -8.92 4.15 0.35
CA LYS A 60 -9.93 4.20 -0.69
C LYS A 60 -9.46 5.12 -1.81
N VAL A 61 -9.62 4.67 -3.05
CA VAL A 61 -9.29 5.44 -4.25
C VAL A 61 -10.45 5.43 -5.24
N ASP A 62 -10.45 6.38 -6.17
CA ASP A 62 -11.38 6.38 -7.29
C ASP A 62 -10.98 5.31 -8.31
N GLY A 63 -11.94 4.50 -8.76
CA GLY A 63 -11.74 3.56 -9.87
C GLY A 63 -11.60 4.27 -11.22
N GLY A 64 -10.94 3.60 -12.18
CA GLY A 64 -10.75 4.08 -13.55
C GLY A 64 -9.77 5.26 -13.68
N ARG A 65 -9.01 5.59 -12.63
CA ARG A 65 -8.06 6.68 -12.61
C ARG A 65 -6.68 6.22 -12.15
N TRP A 66 -5.66 6.80 -12.76
CA TRP A 66 -4.29 6.66 -12.26
C TRP A 66 -4.14 7.44 -10.95
N VAL A 67 -3.89 6.72 -9.88
CA VAL A 67 -3.60 7.29 -8.56
C VAL A 67 -2.10 7.36 -8.40
N GLU A 68 -1.58 8.51 -7.99
CA GLU A 68 -0.20 8.66 -7.55
C GLU A 68 -0.15 8.59 -6.03
N TYR A 69 0.60 7.64 -5.50
CA TYR A 69 0.80 7.48 -4.07
C TYR A 69 2.25 7.78 -3.71
N THR A 70 2.43 8.65 -2.72
CA THR A 70 3.74 9.07 -2.22
C THR A 70 3.78 8.98 -0.71
N VAL A 71 4.90 8.52 -0.16
CA VAL A 71 5.16 8.57 1.29
C VAL A 71 6.18 9.66 1.59
N PRO A 72 5.92 10.57 2.56
CA PRO A 72 4.71 10.69 3.38
C PRO A 72 3.48 11.21 2.63
N ASP A 73 2.27 10.91 3.14
CA ASP A 73 0.99 11.56 2.77
C ASP A 73 0.09 11.81 4.01
N ALA A 74 -1.19 12.12 3.78
CA ALA A 74 -2.16 12.39 4.86
C ALA A 74 -2.46 11.17 5.75
N GLY A 75 -2.26 9.94 5.25
CA GLY A 75 -2.53 8.70 5.96
C GLY A 75 -1.27 7.96 6.42
N ASP A 76 -0.11 8.27 5.85
CA ASP A 76 1.15 7.60 6.13
C ASP A 76 2.26 8.58 6.50
N PRO A 77 2.91 8.40 7.66
CA PRO A 77 4.04 9.23 8.05
C PRO A 77 5.25 8.94 7.17
N SER A 78 6.27 9.81 7.27
CA SER A 78 7.52 9.58 6.54
C SER A 78 8.17 8.27 6.98
N LEU A 79 8.99 7.65 6.12
CA LEU A 79 9.71 6.41 6.45
C LEU A 79 10.54 6.55 7.73
N LEU A 80 11.08 7.74 8.00
CA LEU A 80 11.86 8.03 9.21
C LEU A 80 10.98 8.15 10.47
N ALA A 81 9.70 8.47 10.31
CA ALA A 81 8.73 8.58 11.39
C ALA A 81 7.96 7.28 11.66
N LEU A 82 8.19 6.22 10.86
CA LEU A 82 7.70 4.88 11.17
C LEU A 82 8.32 4.34 12.47
N ALA A 83 7.66 3.37 13.08
CA ALA A 83 8.09 2.79 14.35
C ALA A 83 9.56 2.32 14.31
N GLY A 84 10.37 2.83 15.25
CA GLY A 84 11.81 2.56 15.33
C GLY A 84 12.66 3.32 14.29
N GLY A 85 12.06 4.06 13.36
CA GLY A 85 12.72 4.82 12.29
C GLY A 85 13.42 3.91 11.27
N VAL A 86 12.95 3.89 10.01
CA VAL A 86 13.53 3.03 8.96
C VAL A 86 15.03 3.31 8.80
N ARG A 87 15.87 2.28 8.98
CA ARG A 87 17.32 2.32 8.72
C ARG A 87 17.72 1.52 7.49
N TYR A 88 17.15 0.33 7.34
CA TYR A 88 17.43 -0.54 6.20
C TYR A 88 16.13 -1.08 5.64
N ILE A 89 15.92 -0.90 4.34
CA ILE A 89 14.83 -1.54 3.61
C ILE A 89 15.37 -2.88 3.12
N ARG A 90 14.71 -3.98 3.53
CA ARG A 90 15.06 -5.33 3.08
C ARG A 90 14.53 -5.56 1.68
N TRP A 91 13.27 -5.22 1.47
CA TRP A 91 12.60 -5.31 0.18
C TRP A 91 11.39 -4.39 0.17
N VAL A 92 11.02 -4.01 -1.05
CA VAL A 92 9.72 -3.41 -1.36
C VAL A 92 9.04 -4.35 -2.36
N GLU A 93 7.81 -4.71 -2.07
CA GLU A 93 7.00 -5.60 -2.88
C GLU A 93 5.72 -4.87 -3.29
N VAL A 94 5.37 -4.95 -4.56
CA VAL A 94 4.03 -4.58 -5.04
C VAL A 94 3.31 -5.87 -5.35
N MET A 95 2.24 -6.13 -4.61
CA MET A 95 1.43 -7.33 -4.72
C MET A 95 0.00 -6.95 -5.13
N ALA A 96 -0.66 -7.88 -5.79
CA ALA A 96 -2.08 -7.81 -6.06
C ALA A 96 -2.78 -9.03 -5.46
N SER A 97 -3.90 -8.82 -4.75
CA SER A 97 -4.67 -9.89 -4.10
C SER A 97 -6.16 -9.55 -4.10
N GLY A 98 -7.02 -10.55 -4.28
CA GLY A 98 -8.47 -10.39 -4.28
C GLY A 98 -9.14 -11.17 -5.40
N HIS A 99 -10.39 -10.81 -5.68
CA HIS A 99 -11.24 -11.47 -6.69
C HIS A 99 -11.53 -10.51 -7.86
N ASP A 100 -11.47 -11.05 -9.08
CA ASP A 100 -11.85 -10.42 -10.34
C ASP A 100 -11.39 -8.98 -10.48
N PHE A 101 -10.07 -8.76 -10.53
CA PHE A 101 -9.52 -7.42 -10.62
C PHE A 101 -8.61 -7.22 -11.81
N GLU A 102 -8.58 -5.98 -12.29
CA GLU A 102 -7.59 -5.51 -13.24
C GLU A 102 -6.80 -4.37 -12.59
N ALA A 103 -5.49 -4.52 -12.54
CA ALA A 103 -4.60 -3.59 -11.89
C ALA A 103 -3.37 -3.33 -12.77
N TYR A 104 -3.10 -2.04 -12.97
CA TYR A 104 -1.92 -1.59 -13.69
C TYR A 104 -1.01 -0.87 -12.72
N VAL A 105 0.28 -1.21 -12.73
CA VAL A 105 1.31 -0.53 -11.94
C VAL A 105 2.28 0.12 -12.90
N ARG A 106 2.53 1.42 -12.71
CA ARG A 106 3.54 2.16 -13.47
C ARG A 106 4.41 2.97 -12.52
N ARG A 107 5.70 3.04 -12.86
CA ARG A 107 6.70 3.91 -12.20
C ARG A 107 6.72 3.72 -10.68
N ILE A 108 7.52 2.75 -10.23
CA ILE A 108 7.89 2.59 -8.82
C ILE A 108 9.23 3.30 -8.62
N SER A 109 9.36 4.10 -7.56
CA SER A 109 10.60 4.80 -7.26
C SER A 109 10.91 4.77 -5.78
N LEU A 110 12.14 4.35 -5.46
CA LEU A 110 12.73 4.46 -4.13
C LEU A 110 13.81 5.55 -4.17
N LEU A 111 13.67 6.60 -3.37
CA LEU A 111 14.65 7.69 -3.30
C LEU A 111 15.31 7.67 -1.92
N GLY A 112 16.53 7.15 -1.87
CA GLY A 112 17.43 7.31 -0.73
C GLY A 112 18.21 8.63 -0.82
N GLN A 113 18.67 9.12 0.32
CA GLN A 113 19.68 10.18 0.43
C GLN A 113 20.89 9.62 1.15
#